data_AF-A0A0D6LGN5-F1
#
_entry.id   AF-A0A0D6LGN5-F1
#
_cell.length_a   1.000
_cell.length_b   1.000
_cell.length_c   1.000
_cell.angle_alpha   90.00
_cell.angle_beta   90.00
_cell.angle_gamma   90.00
#
_symmetry.space_group_name_H-M   'P 1'
#
loop_
_entity.id
_entity.type
_entity.pdbx_description
1 polymer ?
#
loop_
_entity_poly.entity_id
_entity_poly.type
_entity_poly.pdbx_seq_one_letter_code
_entity_poly.pdbx_strand_id
1 'polypeptide(L)'
;MRNPAKTFSLWHALYGPIYTVWLPHPMIVMASHEVLKEALIRQGPAFAGRPSGYIWSMFTKNSVHGDGIILCEGERWEQIREFAHKIFRNFGLGRTQMEEKIVHHINYMIGHIDAKLHGNQSIKLDMEEPISLCVANIIQDFVLGKSHTFGDPQFRKFKSLIDAVLTDVLSKRYSRTPGTTRNGRGTS
;
A
#
# COMPACT_ATOMS: atom_id res chain seq x y z
N MET A 1 15.78 7.05 -8.45
CA MET A 1 14.64 7.81 -9.03
C MET A 1 13.84 8.43 -7.88
N ARG A 2 13.80 9.76 -7.73
CA ARG A 2 13.22 10.45 -6.54
C ARG A 2 11.68 10.46 -6.51
N ASN A 3 11.01 10.46 -7.66
CA ASN A 3 9.55 10.34 -7.77
C ASN A 3 9.18 9.55 -9.05
N PRO A 4 8.95 8.23 -8.93
CA PRO A 4 8.68 7.37 -10.09
C PRO A 4 7.44 7.79 -10.88
N ALA A 5 6.37 8.19 -10.18
CA ALA A 5 5.12 8.59 -10.83
C ALA A 5 5.33 9.79 -11.77
N LYS A 6 6.01 10.85 -11.29
CA LYS A 6 6.32 12.03 -12.12
C LYS A 6 7.20 11.66 -13.30
N THR A 7 8.21 10.83 -13.10
CA THR A 7 9.11 10.43 -14.20
C THR A 7 8.38 9.58 -15.25
N PHE A 8 7.50 8.67 -14.83
CA PHE A 8 6.69 7.89 -15.77
C PHE A 8 5.72 8.77 -16.56
N SER A 9 5.12 9.80 -15.95
CA SER A 9 4.30 10.77 -16.68
C SER A 9 5.11 11.58 -17.71
N LEU A 10 6.37 11.94 -17.40
CA LEU A 10 7.24 12.60 -18.38
C LEU A 10 7.61 11.66 -19.54
N TRP A 11 7.88 10.40 -19.24
CA TRP A 11 8.17 9.39 -20.25
C TRP A 11 6.97 9.05 -21.11
N HIS A 12 5.76 9.11 -20.56
CA HIS A 12 4.54 9.01 -21.35
C HIS A 12 4.48 10.09 -22.44
N ALA A 13 4.84 11.33 -22.12
CA ALA A 13 4.89 12.41 -23.11
C ALA A 13 5.97 12.21 -24.19
N LEU A 14 7.05 11.49 -23.88
CA LEU A 14 8.18 11.26 -24.80
C LEU A 14 8.03 9.99 -25.65
N TYR A 15 7.56 8.89 -25.06
CA TYR A 15 7.52 7.56 -25.66
C TYR A 15 6.11 7.08 -25.98
N GLY A 16 5.08 7.82 -25.54
CA GLY A 16 3.69 7.51 -25.82
C GLY A 16 3.00 6.65 -24.74
N PRO A 17 1.83 6.07 -25.07
CA PRO A 17 0.95 5.43 -24.08
C PRO A 17 1.45 4.10 -23.52
N ILE A 18 2.36 3.41 -24.22
CA ILE A 18 2.97 2.14 -23.80
C ILE A 18 4.47 2.24 -24.05
N TYR A 19 5.27 1.95 -23.04
CA TYR A 19 6.73 1.89 -23.18
C TYR A 19 7.34 0.92 -22.20
N THR A 20 8.55 0.44 -22.51
CA THR A 20 9.27 -0.52 -21.67
C THR A 20 10.41 0.18 -20.94
N VAL A 21 10.47 -0.01 -19.63
CA VAL A 21 11.58 0.47 -18.78
C VAL A 21 12.38 -0.73 -18.31
N TRP A 22 13.70 -0.66 -18.44
CA TRP A 22 14.60 -1.66 -17.92
C TRP A 22 15.00 -1.34 -16.48
N LEU A 23 14.49 -2.13 -15.54
CA LEU A 23 14.79 -2.02 -14.11
C LEU A 23 15.04 -3.42 -13.53
N PRO A 24 16.31 -3.82 -13.45
CA PRO A 24 16.85 -5.19 -13.57
C PRO A 24 16.19 -6.21 -14.52
N HIS A 25 14.87 -6.13 -14.70
CA HIS A 25 14.05 -6.88 -15.64
C HIS A 25 13.23 -5.89 -16.48
N PRO A 26 12.79 -6.27 -17.68
CA PRO A 26 11.93 -5.42 -18.50
C PRO A 26 10.57 -5.24 -17.82
N MET A 27 10.15 -3.98 -17.64
CA MET A 27 8.83 -3.63 -17.13
C MET A 27 8.07 -2.84 -18.18
N ILE A 28 6.89 -3.33 -18.55
CA ILE A 28 5.98 -2.63 -19.45
C ILE A 28 5.18 -1.64 -18.62
N VAL A 29 5.23 -0.36 -18.99
CA VAL A 29 4.48 0.71 -18.35
C VAL A 29 3.33 1.11 -19.26
N MET A 30 2.11 0.99 -18.73
CA MET A 30 0.87 1.43 -19.37
C MET A 30 0.48 2.77 -18.77
N ALA A 31 0.62 3.85 -19.54
CA ALA A 31 0.48 5.23 -19.05
C ALA A 31 -0.76 5.97 -19.59
N SER A 32 -1.68 5.26 -20.26
CA SER A 32 -2.94 5.82 -20.78
C SER A 32 -4.15 5.08 -20.21
N HIS A 33 -5.23 5.82 -19.97
CA HIS A 33 -6.50 5.27 -19.48
C HIS A 33 -7.06 4.19 -20.41
N GLU A 34 -7.05 4.43 -21.72
CA GLU A 34 -7.61 3.46 -22.69
C GLU A 34 -6.83 2.14 -22.67
N VAL A 35 -5.51 2.22 -22.55
CA VAL A 35 -4.64 1.02 -22.44
C VAL A 35 -4.89 0.29 -21.13
N LEU A 36 -5.00 1.01 -20.01
CA LEU A 36 -5.29 0.42 -18.71
C LEU A 36 -6.66 -0.28 -18.71
N LYS A 37 -7.67 0.33 -19.33
CA LYS A 37 -9.01 -0.25 -19.47
C LYS A 37 -8.98 -1.51 -20.34
N GLU A 38 -8.27 -1.48 -21.46
CA GLU A 38 -8.10 -2.66 -22.32
C GLU A 38 -7.41 -3.80 -21.57
N ALA A 39 -6.28 -3.53 -20.92
CA ALA A 39 -5.50 -4.55 -20.23
C ALA A 39 -6.22 -5.11 -18.98
N LEU A 40 -6.71 -4.25 -18.08
CA LEU A 40 -7.21 -4.66 -16.77
C LEU A 40 -8.68 -5.11 -16.79
N ILE A 41 -9.49 -4.64 -17.73
CA ILE A 41 -10.93 -4.97 -17.79
C ILE A 41 -11.19 -5.97 -18.92
N ARG A 42 -10.81 -5.65 -20.16
CA ARG A 42 -11.12 -6.53 -21.31
C ARG A 42 -10.25 -7.77 -21.35
N GLN A 43 -8.97 -7.62 -21.01
CA GLN A 43 -7.99 -8.72 -20.97
C GLN A 43 -7.61 -9.09 -19.53
N GLY A 44 -8.48 -8.77 -18.56
CA GLY A 44 -8.20 -8.90 -17.12
C GLY A 44 -7.50 -10.19 -16.70
N PRO A 45 -7.96 -11.39 -17.13
CA PRO A 45 -7.30 -12.65 -16.78
C PRO A 45 -5.82 -12.74 -17.21
N ALA A 46 -5.46 -12.16 -18.36
CA ALA A 46 -4.08 -12.16 -18.85
C ALA A 46 -3.15 -11.22 -18.05
N PHE A 47 -3.73 -10.18 -17.42
CA PHE A 47 -3.01 -9.20 -16.60
C PHE A 47 -3.26 -9.37 -15.10
N ALA A 48 -3.91 -10.46 -14.68
CA ALA A 48 -4.27 -10.72 -13.29
C ALA A 48 -3.11 -11.25 -12.43
N GLY A 49 -1.91 -11.42 -13.00
CA GLY A 49 -0.71 -11.84 -12.28
C GLY A 49 -0.25 -10.85 -11.22
N ARG A 50 0.72 -11.28 -10.42
CA ARG A 50 1.38 -10.60 -9.32
C ARG A 50 2.88 -10.63 -9.54
N PRO A 51 3.59 -9.62 -9.04
CA PRO A 51 5.04 -9.56 -9.22
C PRO A 51 5.75 -10.65 -8.39
N SER A 52 6.63 -11.42 -9.04
CA SER A 52 7.38 -12.54 -8.44
C SER A 52 8.80 -12.17 -7.95
N GLY A 53 9.04 -10.90 -7.61
CA GLY A 53 10.36 -10.42 -7.16
C GLY A 53 10.71 -10.78 -5.71
N TYR A 54 12.02 -10.77 -5.38
CA TYR A 54 12.55 -11.07 -4.04
C TYR A 54 11.89 -10.28 -2.90
N ILE A 55 11.53 -9.01 -3.14
CA ILE A 55 10.83 -8.19 -2.14
C ILE A 55 9.45 -8.79 -1.82
N TRP A 56 8.73 -9.28 -2.84
CA TRP A 56 7.41 -9.85 -2.68
C TRP A 56 7.47 -11.24 -2.05
N SER A 57 8.52 -12.02 -2.32
CA SER A 57 8.72 -13.33 -1.70
C SER A 57 8.99 -13.24 -0.19
N MET A 58 9.55 -12.13 0.29
CA MET A 58 9.71 -11.87 1.74
C MET A 58 8.36 -11.80 2.47
N PHE A 59 7.33 -11.24 1.83
CA PHE A 59 5.98 -11.16 2.40
C PHE A 59 5.22 -12.49 2.35
N THR A 60 5.58 -13.38 1.42
CA THR A 60 4.88 -14.65 1.20
C THR A 60 5.66 -15.86 1.73
N LYS A 61 6.74 -15.63 2.50
CA LYS A 61 7.65 -16.68 2.99
C LYS A 61 8.13 -17.62 1.88
N ASN A 62 8.41 -17.07 0.69
CA ASN A 62 8.76 -17.81 -0.51
C ASN A 62 7.71 -18.83 -0.99
N SER A 63 6.43 -18.60 -0.69
CA SER A 63 5.34 -19.38 -1.28
C SER A 63 5.31 -19.18 -2.80
N VAL A 64 5.31 -20.31 -3.53
CA VAL A 64 5.35 -20.35 -5.01
C VAL A 64 4.18 -19.59 -5.64
N HIS A 65 3.00 -19.64 -5.00
CA HIS A 65 1.78 -18.95 -5.47
C HIS A 65 1.39 -17.75 -4.58
N GLY A 66 2.35 -17.24 -3.80
CA GLY A 66 2.12 -16.16 -2.85
C GLY A 66 1.23 -16.56 -1.66
N ASP A 67 0.81 -15.56 -0.88
CA ASP A 67 -0.14 -15.72 0.22
C ASP A 67 -0.97 -14.44 0.42
N GLY A 68 -2.12 -14.57 1.08
CA GLY A 68 -3.08 -13.49 1.29
C GLY A 68 -3.74 -12.97 0.02
N ILE A 69 -4.77 -12.13 0.15
CA ILE A 69 -5.56 -11.66 -1.00
C ILE A 69 -4.78 -10.74 -1.96
N ILE A 70 -3.71 -10.10 -1.47
CA ILE A 70 -2.92 -9.12 -2.23
C ILE A 70 -1.89 -9.82 -3.13
N LEU A 71 -1.18 -10.83 -2.63
CA LEU A 71 -0.04 -11.45 -3.33
C LEU A 71 -0.30 -12.89 -3.80
N CYS A 72 -1.43 -13.50 -3.42
CA CYS A 72 -1.79 -14.83 -3.91
C CYS A 72 -2.30 -14.79 -5.35
N GLU A 73 -2.13 -15.90 -6.06
CA GLU A 73 -2.59 -16.13 -7.43
C GLU A 73 -3.34 -17.46 -7.58
N GLY A 74 -4.02 -17.62 -8.72
CA GLY A 74 -4.71 -18.86 -9.11
C GLY A 74 -5.97 -19.13 -8.29
N GLU A 75 -6.38 -20.39 -8.24
CA GLU A 75 -7.61 -20.84 -7.58
C GLU A 75 -7.67 -20.42 -6.09
N ARG A 76 -6.52 -20.43 -5.40
CA ARG A 76 -6.43 -20.00 -4.00
C ARG A 76 -6.81 -18.52 -3.84
N TRP A 77 -6.42 -17.65 -4.78
CA TRP A 77 -6.80 -16.24 -4.75
C TRP A 77 -8.32 -16.08 -4.92
N GLU A 78 -8.93 -16.84 -5.81
CA GLU A 78 -10.39 -16.82 -6.03
C GLU A 78 -11.14 -17.24 -4.76
N GLN A 79 -10.72 -18.35 -4.14
CA GLN A 79 -11.32 -18.85 -2.89
C GLN A 79 -11.20 -17.84 -1.74
N ILE A 80 -10.01 -17.25 -1.53
CA ILE A 80 -9.78 -16.23 -0.48
C ILE A 80 -10.62 -14.98 -0.77
N ARG A 81 -10.68 -14.55 -2.03
CA ARG A 81 -11.47 -13.38 -2.44
C ARG A 81 -12.95 -13.59 -2.20
N GLU A 82 -13.50 -14.74 -2.61
CA GLU A 82 -14.91 -15.07 -2.35
C GLU A 82 -15.21 -15.13 -0.86
N PHE A 83 -14.34 -15.77 -0.08
CA PHE A 83 -14.46 -15.82 1.37
C PHE A 83 -14.47 -14.42 1.99
N ALA A 84 -13.49 -13.57 1.65
CA ALA A 84 -13.41 -12.20 2.14
C ALA A 84 -14.66 -11.39 1.78
N HIS A 85 -15.15 -11.48 0.53
CA HIS A 85 -16.38 -10.80 0.12
C HIS A 85 -17.63 -11.27 0.87
N LYS A 86 -17.73 -12.56 1.22
CA LYS A 86 -18.83 -13.08 2.05
C LYS A 86 -18.73 -12.52 3.47
N ILE A 87 -17.54 -12.55 4.06
CA ILE A 87 -17.28 -12.02 5.41
C ILE A 87 -17.58 -10.52 5.50
N PHE A 88 -17.09 -9.70 4.56
CA PHE A 88 -17.37 -8.26 4.57
C PHE A 88 -18.87 -7.96 4.43
N ARG A 89 -19.60 -8.71 3.58
CA ARG A 89 -21.06 -8.57 3.48
C ARG A 89 -21.77 -8.95 4.79
N ASN A 90 -21.30 -9.99 5.48
CA ASN A 90 -21.86 -10.42 6.76
C ASN A 90 -21.57 -9.43 7.90
N PHE A 91 -20.40 -8.77 7.88
CA PHE A 91 -20.06 -7.68 8.81
C PHE A 91 -20.82 -6.36 8.55
N GLY A 92 -21.71 -6.34 7.55
CA GLY A 92 -22.51 -5.17 7.25
C GLY A 92 -21.75 -4.11 6.45
N LEU A 93 -20.78 -4.50 5.62
CA LEU A 93 -20.20 -3.61 4.61
C LEU A 93 -21.33 -3.00 3.77
N GLY A 94 -21.45 -1.67 3.81
CA GLY A 94 -22.54 -0.94 3.16
C GLY A 94 -23.87 -0.94 3.92
N ARG A 95 -23.89 -1.26 5.22
CA ARG A 95 -25.06 -1.20 6.11
C ARG A 95 -24.79 -0.32 7.34
N THR A 96 -25.85 0.03 8.05
CA THR A 96 -25.83 0.92 9.23
C THR A 96 -24.88 0.44 10.34
N GLN A 97 -24.73 -0.87 10.56
CA GLN A 97 -23.82 -1.41 11.57
C GLN A 97 -22.35 -0.99 11.33
N MET A 98 -21.92 -0.91 10.06
CA MET A 98 -20.57 -0.47 9.74
C MET A 98 -20.43 1.04 9.94
N GLU A 99 -21.44 1.79 9.54
CA GLU A 99 -21.50 3.24 9.72
C GLU A 99 -21.39 3.62 11.20
N GLU A 100 -22.15 2.96 12.08
CA GLU A 100 -22.11 3.20 13.53
C GLU A 100 -20.72 3.04 14.12
N LYS A 101 -19.98 1.98 13.73
CA LYS A 101 -18.59 1.77 14.15
C LYS A 101 -17.65 2.85 13.62
N ILE A 102 -17.80 3.24 12.35
CA ILE A 102 -16.99 4.30 11.75
C ILE A 102 -17.24 5.63 12.47
N VAL A 103 -18.51 6.00 12.67
CA VAL A 103 -18.92 7.22 13.38
C VAL A 103 -18.42 7.20 14.82
N HIS A 104 -18.46 6.07 15.50
CA HIS A 104 -17.90 5.92 16.85
C HIS A 104 -16.41 6.29 16.91
N HIS A 105 -15.58 5.72 16.02
CA HIS A 105 -14.14 6.01 15.99
C HIS A 105 -13.83 7.44 15.52
N ILE A 106 -14.64 8.00 14.61
CA ILE A 106 -14.55 9.41 14.21
C ILE A 106 -14.87 10.32 15.39
N ASN A 107 -15.94 10.08 16.13
CA ASN A 107 -16.31 10.87 17.30
C ASN A 107 -15.25 10.76 18.40
N TYR A 108 -14.64 9.59 18.58
CA TYR A 108 -13.49 9.42 19.48
C TYR A 108 -12.29 10.28 19.06
N MET A 109 -11.98 10.31 17.76
CA MET A 109 -10.92 11.17 17.22
C MET A 109 -11.25 12.66 17.40
N ILE A 110 -12.48 13.09 17.11
CA ILE A 110 -12.93 14.49 17.28
C ILE A 110 -12.83 14.88 18.76
N GLY A 111 -13.31 14.04 19.68
CA GLY A 111 -13.20 14.30 21.12
C GLY A 111 -11.76 14.46 21.59
N HIS A 112 -10.80 13.74 21.00
CA HIS A 112 -9.37 13.94 21.28
C HIS A 112 -8.85 15.28 20.76
N ILE A 113 -9.30 15.72 19.59
CA ILE A 113 -8.93 17.02 19.00
C ILE A 113 -9.53 18.16 19.85
N ASP A 114 -10.81 18.06 20.20
CA ASP A 114 -11.49 19.04 21.05
C ASP A 114 -10.84 19.15 22.42
N ALA A 115 -10.45 18.01 23.01
CA ALA A 115 -9.70 18.00 24.25
C ALA A 115 -8.38 18.76 24.11
N LYS A 116 -7.61 18.54 23.03
CA LYS A 116 -6.35 19.28 22.78
C LYS A 116 -6.57 20.75 22.46
N LEU A 117 -7.73 21.13 21.91
CA LEU A 117 -8.08 22.53 21.65
C LEU A 117 -8.17 23.31 22.96
N HIS A 118 -8.65 22.68 24.05
CA HIS A 118 -8.76 23.27 25.39
C HIS A 118 -9.46 24.65 25.41
N GLY A 119 -10.40 24.89 24.49
CA GLY A 119 -11.09 26.19 24.36
C GLY A 119 -10.27 27.31 23.68
N ASN A 120 -9.06 27.01 23.19
CA ASN A 120 -8.30 27.94 22.37
C ASN A 120 -8.97 28.13 21.00
N GLN A 121 -8.80 29.31 20.38
CA GLN A 121 -9.30 29.55 19.01
C GLN A 121 -8.56 28.75 17.93
N SER A 122 -7.30 28.37 18.18
CA SER A 122 -6.51 27.58 17.24
C SER A 122 -5.39 26.82 17.96
N ILE A 123 -5.11 25.60 17.49
CA ILE A 123 -3.94 24.80 17.89
C ILE A 123 -3.18 24.34 16.64
N LYS A 124 -1.87 24.12 16.78
CA LYS A 124 -1.10 23.35 15.81
C LYS A 124 -1.13 21.89 16.24
N LEU A 125 -1.83 21.05 15.49
CA LEU A 125 -1.94 19.63 15.73
C LEU A 125 -1.39 18.86 14.53
N ASP A 126 -0.54 17.87 14.80
CA ASP A 126 -0.20 16.86 13.81
C ASP A 126 -1.35 15.86 13.66
N MET A 127 -1.93 15.81 12.46
CA MET A 127 -3.09 14.97 12.15
C MET A 127 -2.69 13.53 11.77
N GLU A 128 -1.40 13.22 11.64
CA GLU A 128 -0.94 11.88 11.29
C GLU A 128 -1.38 10.84 12.33
N GLU A 129 -1.10 11.07 13.62
CA GLU A 129 -1.46 10.13 14.68
C GLU A 129 -2.98 9.96 14.85
N PRO A 130 -3.81 11.02 14.95
CA PRO A 130 -5.26 10.89 15.07
C PRO A 130 -5.92 10.15 13.92
N ILE A 131 -5.55 10.47 12.68
CA ILE A 131 -6.12 9.82 11.50
C ILE A 131 -5.65 8.36 11.43
N SER A 132 -4.36 8.12 11.64
CA SER A 132 -3.80 6.76 11.60
C SER A 132 -4.42 5.86 12.66
N LEU A 133 -4.62 6.36 13.89
CA LEU A 133 -5.26 5.61 14.96
C LEU A 133 -6.75 5.35 14.65
N CYS A 134 -7.47 6.36 14.17
CA CYS A 134 -8.88 6.21 13.78
C CYS A 134 -9.07 5.12 12.73
N VAL A 135 -8.29 5.16 11.63
CA VAL A 135 -8.38 4.15 10.56
C VAL A 135 -7.96 2.78 11.07
N ALA A 136 -6.89 2.70 11.86
CA ALA A 136 -6.44 1.42 12.41
C ALA A 136 -7.47 0.80 13.35
N ASN A 137 -8.08 1.60 14.24
CA ASN A 137 -9.13 1.13 15.15
C ASN A 137 -10.38 0.67 14.42
N ILE A 138 -10.79 1.36 13.35
CA ILE A 138 -11.89 0.89 12.50
C ILE A 138 -11.56 -0.51 11.99
N ILE A 139 -10.39 -0.71 11.38
CA ILE A 139 -9.97 -2.00 10.83
C ILE A 139 -9.87 -3.08 11.92
N GLN A 140 -9.23 -2.78 13.05
CA GLN A 140 -9.02 -3.73 14.14
C GLN A 140 -10.31 -4.07 14.88
N ASP A 141 -11.25 -3.14 15.01
CA ASP A 141 -12.55 -3.39 15.59
C ASP A 141 -13.35 -4.34 14.68
N PHE A 142 -13.28 -4.15 13.36
CA PHE A 142 -13.91 -5.09 12.41
C PHE A 142 -13.26 -6.48 12.39
N VAL A 143 -11.93 -6.55 12.43
CA VAL A 143 -11.21 -7.83 12.23
C VAL A 143 -10.99 -8.59 13.55
N LEU A 144 -10.74 -7.87 14.64
CA LEU A 144 -10.32 -8.44 15.93
C LEU A 144 -11.28 -8.09 17.08
N GLY A 145 -12.25 -7.18 16.88
CA GLY A 145 -13.11 -6.68 17.96
C GLY A 145 -12.34 -5.87 19.00
N LYS A 146 -11.24 -5.21 18.61
CA LYS A 146 -10.35 -4.46 19.51
C LYS A 146 -10.14 -3.03 19.02
N SER A 147 -9.96 -2.12 19.97
CA SER A 147 -9.60 -0.72 19.71
C SER A 147 -8.50 -0.27 20.66
N HIS A 148 -7.59 0.56 20.17
CA HIS A 148 -6.53 1.21 20.94
C HIS A 148 -6.91 2.63 21.34
N THR A 149 -6.36 3.10 22.45
CA THR A 149 -6.51 4.49 22.90
C THR A 149 -5.38 5.37 22.38
N PHE A 150 -5.58 6.69 22.43
CA PHE A 150 -4.50 7.64 22.15
C PHE A 150 -3.32 7.42 23.11
N GLY A 151 -2.11 7.31 22.55
CA GLY A 151 -0.89 7.07 23.32
C GLY A 151 -0.62 5.60 23.66
N ASP A 152 -1.44 4.65 23.17
CA ASP A 152 -1.21 3.21 23.41
C ASP A 152 0.18 2.78 22.89
N PRO A 153 1.07 2.26 23.76
CA PRO A 153 2.41 1.85 23.37
C PRO A 153 2.40 0.68 22.38
N GLN A 154 1.40 -0.20 22.42
CA GLN A 154 1.27 -1.31 21.48
C GLN A 154 0.95 -0.80 20.07
N PHE A 155 0.02 0.15 19.95
CA PHE A 155 -0.31 0.76 18.67
C PHE A 155 0.90 1.49 18.08
N ARG A 156 1.60 2.30 18.88
CA ARG A 156 2.80 3.03 18.44
C ARG A 156 3.92 2.09 17.97
N LYS A 157 4.13 0.98 18.69
CA LYS A 157 5.09 -0.05 18.29
C LYS A 157 4.67 -0.73 17.00
N PHE A 158 3.38 -1.03 16.83
CA PHE A 158 2.89 -1.63 15.59
C PHE A 158 3.04 -0.69 14.39
N LYS A 159 2.66 0.59 14.56
CA LYS A 159 2.84 1.62 13.53
C LYS A 159 4.32 1.77 13.14
N SER A 160 5.23 1.86 14.11
CA SER A 160 6.65 2.02 13.81
C SER A 160 7.26 0.84 13.06
N LEU A 161 6.78 -0.39 13.31
CA LEU A 161 7.17 -1.57 12.54
C LEU A 161 6.68 -1.49 11.09
N ILE A 162 5.43 -1.05 10.87
CA ILE A 162 4.90 -0.84 9.51
C ILE A 162 5.71 0.24 8.79
N ASP A 163 5.94 1.38 9.44
CA ASP A 163 6.71 2.50 8.87
C ASP A 163 8.14 2.07 8.51
N ALA A 164 8.77 1.26 9.38
CA ALA A 164 10.09 0.69 9.11
C ALA A 164 10.09 -0.24 7.90
N VAL A 165 9.11 -1.13 7.77
CA VAL A 165 8.98 -2.03 6.60
C VAL A 165 8.75 -1.23 5.33
N LEU A 166 7.86 -0.25 5.34
CA LEU A 166 7.60 0.62 4.19
C LEU A 166 8.87 1.41 3.81
N THR A 167 9.59 1.95 4.78
CA THR A 167 10.82 2.69 4.55
C THR A 167 11.95 1.80 4.05
N ASP A 168 12.11 0.58 4.57
CA ASP A 168 13.13 -0.38 4.11
C ASP A 168 12.84 -0.87 2.68
N VAL A 169 11.58 -1.17 2.36
CA VAL A 169 11.16 -1.51 0.99
C VAL A 169 11.43 -0.35 0.01
N LEU A 170 11.17 0.89 0.44
CA LEU A 170 11.43 2.08 -0.37
C LEU A 170 12.93 2.41 -0.48
N SER A 171 13.71 2.17 0.58
CA SER A 171 15.14 2.54 0.67
C SER A 171 16.10 1.48 0.13
N LYS A 172 15.75 0.18 0.12
CA LYS A 172 16.55 -0.88 -0.55
C LYS A 172 16.65 -0.70 -2.08
N ARG A 173 15.88 0.23 -2.68
CA ARG A 173 16.12 0.72 -4.04
C ARG A 173 17.35 1.65 -4.18
N TYR A 174 17.94 2.10 -3.07
CA TYR A 174 19.01 3.10 -3.06
C TYR A 174 20.43 2.51 -2.95
N SER A 175 20.60 1.33 -2.37
CA SER A 175 21.93 0.76 -2.08
C SER A 175 22.49 -0.20 -3.15
N ARG A 176 21.82 -0.35 -4.29
CA ARG A 176 22.28 -1.23 -5.40
C ARG A 176 22.37 -0.51 -6.74
N THR A 177 23.19 0.54 -6.81
CA THR A 177 23.89 0.89 -8.05
C THR A 177 25.33 0.37 -7.94
N PRO A 178 25.75 -0.65 -8.70
CA PRO A 178 27.15 -1.04 -8.75
C PRO A 178 27.93 0.11 -9.40
N GLY A 179 28.94 0.62 -8.70
CA GLY A 179 29.92 1.52 -9.29
C GLY A 179 30.52 0.84 -10.52
N THR A 180 30.37 1.47 -11.68
CA THR A 180 31.00 1.02 -12.92
C THR A 180 32.51 1.09 -12.73
N THR A 181 33.14 -0.09 -12.71
CA THR A 181 34.58 -0.25 -12.92
C THR A 181 34.94 0.31 -14.29
N ARG A 182 35.46 1.54 -14.34
CA ARG A 182 36.06 2.09 -15.55
C ARG A 182 37.49 1.57 -15.65
N ASN A 183 37.63 0.48 -16.40
CA ASN A 183 38.90 -0.05 -16.88
C ASN A 183 39.48 0.96 -17.88
N GLY A 184 40.57 1.64 -17.49
CA GLY A 184 41.30 2.58 -18.35
C GLY A 184 42.56 1.93 -18.89
N ARG A 185 42.50 1.37 -20.10
CA ARG A 185 43.68 1.20 -20.95
C ARG A 185 44.24 2.59 -21.28
N GLY A 186 45.50 2.83 -20.94
CA GLY A 186 46.27 3.98 -21.39
C GLY A 186 47.59 3.47 -21.95
N THR A 187 47.70 3.52 -23.28
CA THR A 187 48.91 3.37 -24.06
C THR A 187 49.92 4.46 -23.72
N SER A 188 51.16 4.09 -23.46
CA SER A 188 52.41 4.68 -23.97
C SER A 188 53.56 3.74 -23.62
#